data_AF-A0A9Q3H4L3-F1
#
_entry.id   AF-A0A9Q3H4L3-F1
#
_cell.length_a   1.000
_cell.length_b   1.000
_cell.length_c   1.000
_cell.angle_alpha   90.00
_cell.angle_beta   90.00
_cell.angle_gamma   90.00
#
_symmetry.space_group_name_H-M   'P 1'
#
loop_
_entity.id
_entity.type
_entity.pdbx_description
1 polymer ?
#
loop_
_entity_poly.entity_id
_entity_poly.type
_entity_poly.pdbx_seq_one_letter_code
_entity_poly.pdbx_strand_id
1 'polypeptide(L)'
;MANIQAASSSEASRPQAFKTPSMKAPEFFDGVQPFKVRSFIQSFQLIFHNDPANFSQDRNKALYATSFLIGRAAKWIEPYPSNLTNQDPNYLLNSWKSFESQLFILFRDPNEVRKA
;
A
#
# COMPACT_ATOMS: atom_id res chain seq x y z
N MET A 1 11.41 23.87 -53.83
CA MET A 1 9.94 23.71 -53.71
C MET A 1 9.68 22.74 -52.57
N ALA A 2 8.77 23.11 -51.64
CA ALA A 2 8.55 22.46 -50.36
C ALA A 2 7.36 21.46 -50.35
N ASN A 3 7.35 20.60 -49.32
CA ASN A 3 6.26 19.76 -48.76
C ASN A 3 5.82 18.52 -49.59
N ILE A 4 5.37 17.39 -49.02
CA ILE A 4 4.30 17.17 -48.00
C ILE A 4 4.45 15.79 -47.27
N GLN A 5 4.22 15.81 -45.95
CA GLN A 5 3.60 14.84 -45.00
C GLN A 5 3.79 13.31 -45.09
N ALA A 6 4.04 12.68 -43.94
CA ALA A 6 3.03 11.85 -43.23
C ALA A 6 3.54 11.46 -41.82
N ALA A 7 3.04 12.15 -40.80
CA ALA A 7 3.06 11.65 -39.43
C ALA A 7 1.97 10.59 -39.29
N SER A 8 2.34 9.35 -38.95
CA SER A 8 1.38 8.29 -38.63
C SER A 8 1.22 8.24 -37.11
N SER A 9 0.22 8.97 -36.61
CA SER A 9 -0.26 8.82 -35.24
C SER A 9 -1.19 7.61 -35.18
N SER A 10 -0.70 6.50 -34.67
CA SER A 10 -1.53 5.34 -34.34
C SER A 10 -2.27 5.60 -33.03
N GLU A 11 -3.46 6.20 -33.12
CA GLU A 11 -4.47 6.11 -32.07
C GLU A 11 -4.97 4.67 -31.95
N ALA A 12 -4.35 3.90 -31.05
CA ALA A 12 -4.87 2.61 -30.61
C ALA A 12 -5.52 2.78 -29.22
N SER A 13 -6.86 2.87 -29.25
CA SER A 13 -7.84 2.54 -28.19
C SER A 13 -7.49 2.92 -26.75
N ARG A 14 -8.01 4.07 -26.28
CA ARG A 14 -8.18 4.32 -24.83
C ARG A 14 -9.24 3.33 -24.28
N PRO A 15 -8.90 2.45 -23.32
CA PRO A 15 -9.93 1.75 -22.56
C PRO A 15 -10.74 2.80 -21.80
N GLN A 16 -12.07 2.76 -21.93
CA GLN A 16 -12.98 3.54 -21.09
C GLN A 16 -12.64 3.24 -19.62
N ALA A 17 -12.16 4.26 -18.91
CA ALA A 17 -11.82 4.14 -17.51
C ALA A 17 -13.06 3.69 -16.74
N PHE A 18 -13.02 2.47 -16.20
CA PHE A 18 -13.92 2.06 -15.13
C PHE A 18 -13.66 3.05 -13.99
N LYS A 19 -14.53 4.06 -13.85
CA LYS A 19 -14.46 5.01 -12.75
C LYS A 19 -15.00 4.27 -11.54
N THR A 20 -14.12 3.55 -10.86
CA THR A 20 -14.45 2.89 -9.59
C THR A 20 -15.13 3.89 -8.66
N PRO A 21 -16.12 3.45 -7.86
CA PRO A 21 -16.61 4.25 -6.75
C PRO A 21 -15.43 4.74 -5.92
N SER A 22 -15.52 5.96 -5.39
CA SER A 22 -14.52 6.45 -4.43
C SER A 22 -14.31 5.37 -3.37
N MET A 23 -13.11 4.81 -3.32
CA MET A 23 -12.82 3.70 -2.42
C MET A 23 -13.01 4.16 -0.97
N LYS A 24 -13.69 3.34 -0.16
CA LYS A 24 -13.78 3.61 1.27
C LYS A 24 -12.35 3.68 1.83
N ALA A 25 -12.07 4.73 2.61
CA ALA A 25 -10.80 4.83 3.32
C ALA A 25 -10.62 3.64 4.28
N PRO A 26 -9.37 3.16 4.46
CA PRO A 26 -9.05 2.16 5.49
C PRO A 26 -9.47 2.65 6.88
N GLU A 27 -9.78 1.69 7.76
CA GLU A 27 -9.98 1.99 9.18
C GLU A 27 -8.62 2.11 9.87
N PHE A 28 -8.55 2.97 10.89
CA PHE A 28 -7.36 3.06 11.72
C PHE A 28 -7.13 1.76 12.49
N PHE A 29 -5.87 1.39 12.67
CA PHE A 29 -5.47 0.18 13.38
C PHE A 29 -4.61 0.51 14.59
N ASP A 30 -5.10 0.12 15.77
CA ASP A 30 -4.45 0.42 17.05
C ASP A 30 -3.52 -0.70 17.55
N GLY A 31 -3.57 -1.89 16.93
CA GLY A 31 -2.80 -3.07 17.35
C GLY A 31 -3.36 -3.78 18.60
N VAL A 32 -4.59 -3.47 19.03
CA VAL A 32 -5.22 -4.10 20.22
C VAL A 32 -6.02 -5.34 19.85
N GLN A 33 -6.73 -5.31 18.72
CA GLN A 33 -7.61 -6.40 18.27
C GLN A 33 -6.94 -7.22 17.17
N PRO A 34 -6.37 -8.41 17.48
CA PRO A 34 -5.50 -9.11 16.54
C PRO A 34 -6.21 -9.58 15.27
N PHE A 35 -7.49 -9.93 15.38
CA PHE A 35 -8.32 -10.36 14.25
C PHE A 35 -8.55 -9.26 13.20
N LYS A 36 -8.33 -7.98 13.54
CA LYS A 36 -8.51 -6.84 12.61
C LYS A 36 -7.33 -6.65 11.65
N VAL A 37 -6.15 -7.20 11.96
CA VAL A 37 -4.93 -6.97 11.15
C VAL A 37 -5.10 -7.43 9.69
N ARG A 38 -5.85 -8.51 9.48
CA ARG A 38 -6.16 -9.02 8.12
C ARG A 38 -7.01 -8.03 7.34
N SER A 39 -8.12 -7.60 7.92
CA SER A 39 -9.05 -6.67 7.28
C SER A 39 -8.38 -5.32 7.01
N PHE A 40 -7.52 -4.87 7.91
CA PHE A 40 -6.66 -3.70 7.73
C PHE A 40 -5.79 -3.87 6.47
N ILE A 41 -4.97 -4.92 6.38
CA ILE A 41 -4.10 -5.17 5.21
C ILE A 41 -4.89 -5.33 3.90
N GLN A 42 -5.99 -6.08 3.92
CA GLN A 42 -6.82 -6.30 2.73
C GLN A 42 -7.40 -5.00 2.16
N SER A 43 -7.77 -4.04 3.02
CA SER A 43 -8.27 -2.74 2.56
C SER A 43 -7.22 -1.99 1.72
N PHE A 44 -5.94 -2.04 2.12
CA PHE A 44 -4.85 -1.45 1.37
C PHE A 44 -4.55 -2.17 0.06
N GLN A 45 -4.56 -3.51 0.07
CA GLN A 45 -4.36 -4.30 -1.15
C GLN A 45 -5.37 -3.92 -2.24
N LEU A 46 -6.64 -3.71 -1.87
CA LEU A 46 -7.66 -3.27 -2.80
C LEU A 46 -7.38 -1.85 -3.33
N ILE A 47 -6.95 -0.93 -2.47
CA ILE A 47 -6.60 0.45 -2.86
C ILE A 47 -5.42 0.46 -3.83
N PHE A 48 -4.37 -0.29 -3.54
CA PHE A 48 -3.17 -0.35 -4.38
C PHE A 48 -3.45 -0.98 -5.74
N HIS A 49 -4.35 -1.97 -5.78
CA HIS A 49 -4.78 -2.57 -7.03
C HIS A 49 -5.63 -1.61 -7.86
N ASN A 50 -6.44 -0.78 -7.20
CA ASN A 50 -7.29 0.20 -7.86
C ASN A 50 -6.53 1.40 -8.42
N ASP A 51 -5.46 1.82 -7.75
CA ASP A 51 -4.64 2.96 -8.13
C ASP A 51 -3.15 2.60 -8.27
N PRO A 52 -2.79 1.78 -9.27
CA PRO A 52 -1.42 1.32 -9.46
C PRO A 52 -0.46 2.46 -9.84
N ALA A 53 -0.97 3.59 -10.35
CA ALA A 53 -0.13 4.74 -10.71
C ALA A 53 0.48 5.38 -9.46
N ASN A 54 -0.33 5.67 -8.44
CA ASN A 54 0.16 6.25 -7.18
C ASN A 54 0.87 5.23 -6.28
N PHE A 55 0.50 3.96 -6.37
CA PHE A 55 1.06 2.87 -5.55
C PHE A 55 2.00 1.93 -6.34
N SER A 56 2.66 2.45 -7.37
CA SER A 56 3.65 1.71 -8.16
C SER A 56 4.89 1.32 -7.36
N GLN A 57 5.27 2.13 -6.36
CA GLN A 57 6.41 1.88 -5.47
C GLN A 57 5.96 1.33 -4.13
N ASP A 58 6.63 0.28 -3.66
CA ASP A 58 6.37 -0.35 -2.36
C ASP A 58 6.51 0.63 -1.19
N ARG A 59 7.42 1.59 -1.31
CA ARG A 59 7.58 2.66 -0.32
C ARG A 59 6.31 3.49 -0.15
N ASN A 60 5.64 3.84 -1.23
CA ASN A 60 4.40 4.62 -1.18
C ASN A 60 3.29 3.83 -0.46
N LYS A 61 3.23 2.52 -0.69
CA LYS A 61 2.28 1.62 -0.01
C LYS A 61 2.52 1.58 1.50
N ALA A 62 3.76 1.34 1.92
CA ALA A 62 4.12 1.23 3.34
C ALA A 62 3.91 2.57 4.08
N LEU A 63 4.30 3.70 3.46
CA LEU A 63 4.07 5.02 4.04
C LEU A 63 2.59 5.35 4.17
N TYR A 64 1.80 5.04 3.14
CA TYR A 64 0.36 5.26 3.20
C TYR A 64 -0.29 4.40 4.28
N ALA A 65 0.05 3.12 4.40
CA ALA A 65 -0.49 2.28 5.48
C ALA A 65 -0.04 2.74 6.88
N THR A 66 1.18 3.25 7.00
CA THR A 66 1.73 3.78 8.26
C THR A 66 0.88 4.94 8.80
N SER A 67 0.29 5.78 7.95
CA SER A 67 -0.53 6.92 8.39
C SER A 67 -1.86 6.51 9.05
N PHE A 68 -2.28 5.24 8.90
CA PHE A 68 -3.47 4.68 9.54
C PHE A 68 -3.15 3.87 10.81
N LEU A 69 -1.88 3.80 11.20
CA LEU A 69 -1.49 3.18 12.47
C LEU A 69 -1.70 4.18 13.61
N ILE A 70 -2.36 3.73 14.67
CA ILE A 70 -2.60 4.50 15.89
C ILE A 70 -2.20 3.66 17.12
N GLY A 71 -2.27 4.25 18.32
CA GLY A 71 -2.13 3.51 19.57
C GLY A 71 -0.83 2.69 19.67
N ARG A 72 -0.96 1.39 19.95
CA ARG A 72 0.18 0.47 20.10
C ARG A 72 0.91 0.26 18.77
N ALA A 73 0.18 0.21 17.65
CA ALA A 73 0.79 0.05 16.34
C ALA A 73 1.62 1.27 15.93
N ALA A 74 1.14 2.49 16.22
CA ALA A 74 1.91 3.72 15.98
C ALA A 74 3.22 3.77 16.78
N LYS A 75 3.20 3.35 18.06
CA LYS A 75 4.41 3.29 18.89
C LYS A 75 5.47 2.34 18.33
N TRP A 76 5.05 1.24 17.71
CA TRP A 76 5.99 0.30 17.09
C TRP A 76 6.66 0.88 15.84
N ILE A 77 5.92 1.63 15.02
CA ILE A 77 6.44 2.16 13.74
C ILE A 77 7.17 3.50 13.90
N GLU A 78 7.03 4.19 15.04
CA GLU A 78 7.61 5.50 15.34
C GLU A 78 9.08 5.73 14.87
N PRO A 79 10.04 4.80 15.05
CA PRO A 79 11.42 5.06 14.64
C PRO A 79 11.64 5.14 13.12
N TYR A 80 10.71 4.66 12.30
CA TYR A 80 10.89 4.58 10.86
C TYR A 80 10.55 5.89 10.11
N PRO A 81 9.43 6.59 10.41
CA PRO A 81 9.16 7.89 9.79
C PRO A 81 10.20 8.99 10.06
N SER A 82 11.07 8.83 11.06
CA SER A 82 12.16 9.79 11.31
C SER A 82 13.26 9.77 10.25
N ASN A 83 13.38 8.72 9.45
CA ASN A 83 14.40 8.60 8.41
C ASN A 83 13.81 8.16 7.06
N LEU A 84 12.89 8.98 6.53
CA LEU A 84 12.25 8.72 5.24
C LEU A 84 13.23 8.74 4.05
N THR A 85 14.37 9.40 4.16
CA THR A 85 15.38 9.44 3.10
C THR A 85 16.26 8.19 3.05
N ASN A 86 16.07 7.23 3.97
CA ASN A 86 16.79 5.97 3.98
C ASN A 86 16.51 5.18 2.70
N GLN A 87 17.57 4.88 1.94
CA GLN A 87 17.50 4.12 0.68
C GLN A 87 17.84 2.64 0.84
N ASP A 88 18.12 2.16 2.06
CA ASP A 88 18.40 0.74 2.31
C ASP A 88 17.18 -0.10 1.87
N PRO A 89 17.34 -1.07 0.94
CA PRO A 89 16.24 -1.94 0.53
C PRO A 89 15.68 -2.79 1.66
N ASN A 90 16.47 -3.03 2.73
CA ASN A 90 16.03 -3.74 3.93
C ASN A 90 15.29 -2.83 4.92
N TYR A 91 15.23 -1.52 4.66
CA TYR A 91 14.48 -0.60 5.49
C TYR A 91 12.98 -0.95 5.43
N LEU A 92 12.35 -1.07 6.60
CA LEU A 92 10.98 -1.59 6.72
C LEU A 92 9.99 -0.87 5.80
N LEU A 93 10.08 0.45 5.72
CA LEU A 93 9.17 1.29 4.93
C LEU A 93 9.49 1.31 3.43
N ASN A 94 10.58 0.68 2.97
CA ASN A 94 10.93 0.59 1.56
C ASN A 94 10.38 -0.68 0.88
N SER A 95 9.85 -1.63 1.66
CA SER A 95 9.27 -2.87 1.15
C SER A 95 7.89 -3.14 1.76
N TRP A 96 6.87 -3.21 0.91
CA TRP A 96 5.51 -3.53 1.35
C TRP A 96 5.47 -4.91 2.00
N LYS A 97 6.15 -5.88 1.38
CA LYS A 97 6.25 -7.26 1.87
C LYS A 97 6.85 -7.32 3.27
N SER A 98 7.94 -6.59 3.53
CA SER A 98 8.58 -6.55 4.85
C SER A 98 7.67 -5.90 5.89
N PHE A 99 7.05 -4.77 5.53
CA PHE A 99 6.08 -4.07 6.38
C PHE A 99 4.90 -4.98 6.77
N GLU A 100 4.24 -5.60 5.79
CA GLU A 100 3.11 -6.51 5.99
C GLU A 100 3.50 -7.70 6.87
N SER A 101 4.65 -8.32 6.61
CA SER A 101 5.16 -9.45 7.39
C SER A 101 5.35 -9.09 8.86
N GLN A 102 6.01 -7.96 9.14
CA GLN A 102 6.23 -7.51 10.52
C GLN A 102 4.91 -7.17 11.22
N LEU A 103 3.95 -6.57 10.51
CA LEU A 103 2.63 -6.29 11.05
C LEU A 103 1.93 -7.58 11.51
N PHE A 104 1.99 -8.63 10.70
CA PHE A 104 1.44 -9.94 11.05
C PHE A 104 2.20 -10.61 12.20
N ILE A 105 3.53 -10.53 12.23
CA ILE A 105 4.33 -11.12 13.32
C ILE A 105 3.94 -10.51 14.67
N LEU A 106 3.68 -9.20 14.70
CA LEU A 106 3.45 -8.46 15.95
C LEU A 106 1.99 -8.44 16.41
N PHE A 107 1.04 -8.40 15.47
CA PHE A 107 -0.36 -8.12 15.78
C PHE A 107 -1.33 -9.22 15.36
N ARG A 108 -0.88 -10.32 14.75
CA ARG A 108 -1.76 -11.45 14.48
C ARG A 108 -2.05 -12.24 15.76
N ASP A 109 -3.23 -12.86 15.83
CA ASP A 109 -3.56 -13.77 16.92
C ASP A 109 -2.65 -15.02 16.85
N PRO A 110 -1.88 -15.36 17.90
CA PRO A 110 -1.09 -16.59 17.94
C PRO A 110 -1.94 -17.86 17.82
N ASN A 111 -3.22 -17.80 18.20
CA ASN A 111 -4.13 -18.94 18.20
C ASN A 111 -4.90 -19.12 16.88
N GLU A 112 -4.84 -18.16 15.95
CA GLU A 112 -5.45 -18.29 14.62
C GLU A 112 -4.85 -19.46 13.83
N VAL A 113 -3.57 -19.76 14.03
CA VAL A 113 -2.84 -20.81 13.29
C VAL A 113 -3.33 -22.22 13.68
N ARG A 114 -3.99 -22.36 14.85
CA ARG A 114 -4.43 -23.66 15.38
C ARG A 114 -5.81 -24.10 14.92
N LYS A 115 -6.55 -23.28 14.16
CA LYS A 115 -7.95 -23.55 13.77
C LYS A 115 -8.17 -23.71 12.26
N ALA A 116 -7.11 -23.86 11.47
CA ALA A 116 -7.18 -24.12 10.03
C ALA A 116 -6.83 -25.57 9.73
#